data_AF-A0AAW3X2J5-F1
#
_entry.id   AF-A0AAW3X2J5-F1
#
_cell.length_a   1.000
_cell.length_b   1.000
_cell.length_c   1.000
_cell.angle_alpha   90.00
_cell.angle_beta   90.00
_cell.angle_gamma   90.00
#
_symmetry.space_group_name_H-M   'P 1'
#
loop_
_entity.id
_entity.type
_entity.pdbx_description
1 polymer ?
#
loop_
_entity_poly.entity_id
_entity_poly.type
_entity_poly.pdbx_seq_one_letter_code
_entity_poly.pdbx_strand_id
1 'polypeptide(L)'
;MAEEINDSPITLEVDGTMVDPQLGSLRMSQDGQFMIPYGMLPDALSCAALLYDGNRLVMERGNTHAEMTVGSPELLLGEESQTIAAPPEWENGILYVPLEAVTEVFSYEENWDAENRKMELTGSEDPATFLPESYDYRKAGRAPAVKNQGSLGTCWAFASVMALESRVRPEWNVSFSEDHMSLRNSFHFSQNAGGEYTMSMAYLLAWQGPVLEEEDPYGDGYSPDGLSPACHVQEIQVLPEKDYEAVKRAVYLYGGVQSSLYTAMVSDRDDTHYYRKETGAYWYNGDEKPNHDVVIIGWDDHYSRDNFNQPPEGDGAFICANSWGGEFGDDGYFYVSYYDTNIGIHNILYSGIESADNYDHIYQADLCGWVGQLGYGKESAFFANIYTAEEKEELEAVGFYATGENTSYQVYTVTDAEGSSQFGRRRKVASGEVANAGYYTVLLDKTVTLEAGERFAVIVEITTPGAIHPVAIEYSSPDKGLTVDLSDGEGYISYRGSSWERVETEQNCNVCLKAYTRNVDS
;
A
#
# COMPACT_ATOMS: atom_id res chain seq x y z
N MET A 1 14.86 -6.84 -33.73
CA MET A 1 15.61 -7.10 -32.48
C MET A 1 14.80 -6.61 -31.30
N ALA A 2 14.51 -5.31 -31.17
CA ALA A 2 13.63 -4.81 -30.11
C ALA A 2 12.23 -5.47 -30.09
N GLU A 3 11.54 -5.57 -31.23
CA GLU A 3 10.23 -6.26 -31.32
C GLU A 3 10.30 -7.71 -30.81
N GLU A 4 11.24 -8.51 -31.33
CA GLU A 4 11.46 -9.90 -30.90
C GLU A 4 11.83 -10.03 -29.40
N ILE A 5 12.57 -9.05 -28.87
CA ILE A 5 12.90 -8.98 -27.45
C ILE A 5 11.70 -8.51 -26.62
N ASN A 6 10.77 -7.72 -27.15
CA ASN A 6 9.60 -7.26 -26.40
C ASN A 6 8.38 -8.19 -26.54
N ASP A 7 8.43 -9.19 -27.43
CA ASP A 7 7.36 -10.18 -27.64
C ASP A 7 7.08 -11.08 -26.42
N SER A 8 7.89 -10.98 -25.36
CA SER A 8 7.65 -11.68 -24.09
C SER A 8 8.22 -10.85 -22.93
N PRO A 9 7.77 -11.08 -21.68
CA PRO A 9 8.35 -10.39 -20.54
C PRO A 9 9.86 -10.66 -20.40
N ILE A 10 10.57 -9.66 -19.91
CA ILE A 10 11.94 -9.75 -19.39
C ILE A 10 11.86 -9.69 -17.87
N THR A 11 12.46 -10.68 -17.21
CA THR A 11 12.53 -10.71 -15.74
C THR A 11 13.75 -9.95 -15.24
N LEU A 12 13.66 -9.42 -14.03
CA LEU A 12 14.73 -8.65 -13.37
C LEU A 12 15.12 -9.34 -12.07
N GLU A 13 16.41 -9.55 -11.87
CA GLU A 13 17.01 -10.03 -10.62
C GLU A 13 18.01 -8.98 -10.14
N VAL A 14 17.91 -8.57 -8.87
CA VAL A 14 18.83 -7.61 -8.25
C VAL A 14 19.45 -8.26 -7.03
N ASP A 15 20.79 -8.33 -6.98
CA ASP A 15 21.57 -8.91 -5.87
C ASP A 15 21.15 -10.34 -5.48
N GLY A 16 20.72 -11.13 -6.47
CA GLY A 16 20.26 -12.51 -6.29
C GLY A 16 18.80 -12.65 -5.88
N THR A 17 18.05 -11.55 -5.79
CA THR A 17 16.62 -11.52 -5.48
C THR A 17 15.82 -11.17 -6.74
N MET A 18 14.84 -12.00 -7.09
CA MET A 18 13.93 -11.70 -8.18
C MET A 18 13.03 -10.52 -7.81
N VAL A 19 12.95 -9.53 -8.68
CA VAL A 19 11.97 -8.44 -8.56
C VAL A 19 10.60 -8.97 -8.95
N ASP A 20 9.58 -8.54 -8.22
CA ASP A 20 8.21 -8.99 -8.44
C ASP A 20 7.76 -8.67 -9.88
N PRO A 21 7.43 -9.68 -10.72
CA PRO A 21 6.96 -9.46 -12.08
C PRO A 21 5.61 -8.72 -12.14
N GLN A 22 4.86 -8.63 -11.04
CA GLN A 22 3.62 -7.87 -10.94
C GLN A 22 3.83 -6.36 -11.07
N LEU A 23 5.04 -5.86 -10.77
CA LEU A 23 5.39 -4.43 -10.88
C LEU A 23 5.61 -3.95 -12.32
N GLY A 24 5.74 -4.89 -13.27
CA GLY A 24 5.98 -4.61 -14.68
C GLY A 24 7.12 -5.43 -15.27
N SER A 25 7.53 -5.07 -16.48
CA SER A 25 8.61 -5.76 -17.19
C SER A 25 9.53 -4.77 -17.88
N LEU A 26 10.82 -5.12 -17.95
CA LEU A 26 11.76 -4.38 -18.78
C LEU A 26 11.37 -4.49 -20.26
N ARG A 27 11.75 -3.50 -21.05
CA ARG A 27 11.66 -3.55 -22.51
C ARG A 27 12.96 -3.10 -23.15
N MET A 28 13.13 -3.41 -24.43
CA MET A 28 14.18 -2.87 -25.27
C MET A 28 13.62 -1.76 -26.16
N SER A 29 14.25 -0.58 -26.15
CA SER A 29 13.93 0.52 -27.06
C SER A 29 14.33 0.19 -28.50
N GLN A 30 13.83 0.98 -29.47
CA GLN A 30 14.19 0.80 -30.89
C GLN A 30 15.70 0.96 -31.16
N ASP A 31 16.37 1.76 -30.33
CA ASP A 31 17.82 1.99 -30.39
C ASP A 31 18.64 0.91 -29.66
N GLY A 32 17.97 -0.12 -29.12
CA GLY A 32 18.61 -1.28 -28.50
C GLY A 32 18.96 -1.11 -27.02
N GLN A 33 18.37 -0.12 -26.33
CA GLN A 33 18.61 0.14 -24.91
C GLN A 33 17.57 -0.58 -24.06
N PHE A 34 18.00 -1.20 -22.95
CA PHE A 34 17.05 -1.69 -21.96
C PHE A 34 16.42 -0.52 -21.19
N MET A 35 15.12 -0.59 -20.98
CA MET A 35 14.34 0.41 -20.30
C MET A 35 13.55 -0.24 -19.17
N ILE A 36 13.56 0.39 -18.00
CA ILE A 36 12.86 -0.05 -16.80
C ILE A 36 11.64 0.85 -16.55
N PRO A 37 10.44 0.29 -16.27
CA PRO A 37 9.33 1.08 -15.74
C PRO A 37 9.75 1.84 -14.49
N TYR A 38 9.55 3.15 -14.43
CA TYR A 38 10.01 3.96 -13.28
C TYR A 38 9.38 3.49 -11.96
N GLY A 39 8.15 2.95 -12.00
CA GLY A 39 7.45 2.40 -10.84
C GLY A 39 8.12 1.17 -10.22
N MET A 40 9.02 0.49 -10.95
CA MET A 40 9.81 -0.63 -10.43
C MET A 40 11.03 -0.17 -9.63
N LEU A 41 11.47 1.09 -9.75
CA LEU A 41 12.71 1.58 -9.14
C LEU A 41 12.75 1.48 -7.60
N PRO A 42 11.65 1.79 -6.87
CA PRO A 42 11.63 1.64 -5.42
C PRO A 42 11.91 0.21 -4.96
N ASP A 43 11.20 -0.77 -5.52
CA ASP A 43 11.31 -2.18 -5.15
C ASP A 43 12.60 -2.84 -5.68
N ALA A 44 12.98 -2.52 -6.92
CA ALA A 44 14.12 -3.14 -7.57
C ALA A 44 15.46 -2.62 -7.03
N LEU A 45 15.57 -1.32 -6.76
CA LEU A 45 16.86 -0.66 -6.52
C LEU A 45 16.92 0.10 -5.18
N SER A 46 15.87 -0.01 -4.36
CA SER A 46 15.73 0.76 -3.11
C SER A 46 15.92 2.26 -3.32
N CYS A 47 15.36 2.78 -4.42
CA CYS A 47 15.48 4.17 -4.84
C CYS A 47 14.12 4.86 -4.78
N ALA A 48 14.02 5.98 -4.07
CA ALA A 48 12.84 6.82 -4.15
C ALA A 48 12.77 7.44 -5.55
N ALA A 49 11.66 7.24 -6.27
CA ALA A 49 11.46 7.73 -7.63
C ALA A 49 10.24 8.65 -7.67
N LEU A 50 10.47 9.96 -7.82
CA LEU A 50 9.45 11.00 -7.73
C LEU A 50 9.29 11.70 -9.07
N LEU A 51 8.08 11.65 -9.62
CA LEU A 51 7.75 12.27 -10.89
C LEU A 51 7.02 13.60 -10.68
N TYR A 52 7.64 14.70 -11.10
CA TYR A 52 7.06 16.04 -11.04
C TYR A 52 6.49 16.42 -12.39
N ASP A 53 5.26 16.95 -12.37
CA ASP A 53 4.55 17.51 -13.53
C ASP A 53 4.49 16.55 -14.74
N GLY A 54 4.58 15.23 -14.51
CA GLY A 54 4.61 14.18 -15.53
C GLY A 54 5.86 14.18 -16.43
N ASN A 55 6.90 14.95 -16.09
CA ASN A 55 8.03 15.20 -16.99
C ASN A 55 9.42 15.17 -16.33
N ARG A 56 9.52 15.47 -15.04
CA ARG A 56 10.81 15.54 -14.34
C ARG A 56 10.89 14.44 -13.30
N LEU A 57 11.69 13.42 -13.58
CA LEU A 57 11.93 12.29 -12.68
C LEU A 57 13.12 12.61 -11.77
N VAL A 58 12.90 12.56 -10.47
CA VAL A 58 13.94 12.66 -9.45
C VAL A 58 14.10 11.31 -8.79
N MET A 59 15.34 10.84 -8.72
CA MET A 59 15.73 9.56 -8.13
C MET A 59 16.65 9.84 -6.94
N GLU A 60 16.31 9.29 -5.78
CA GLU A 60 17.08 9.48 -4.54
C GLU A 60 17.42 8.13 -3.90
N ARG A 61 18.69 7.95 -3.53
CA ARG A 61 19.14 6.83 -2.70
C ARG A 61 20.30 7.27 -1.81
N GLY A 62 20.13 7.19 -0.49
CA GLY A 62 21.11 7.68 0.47
C GLY A 62 21.43 9.17 0.24
N ASN A 63 22.68 9.44 -0.15
CA ASN A 63 23.15 10.80 -0.50
C ASN A 63 23.14 11.09 -2.02
N THR A 64 22.79 10.10 -2.84
CA THR A 64 22.74 10.23 -4.29
C THR A 64 21.41 10.84 -4.71
N HIS A 65 21.48 11.89 -5.52
CA HIS A 65 20.34 12.57 -6.11
C HIS A 65 20.56 12.72 -7.61
N ALA A 66 19.67 12.13 -8.39
CA ALA A 66 19.71 12.16 -9.85
C ALA A 66 18.39 12.71 -10.42
N GLU A 67 18.47 13.53 -11.46
CA GLU A 67 17.31 14.08 -12.14
C GLU A 67 17.39 13.79 -13.65
N MET A 68 16.28 13.32 -14.22
CA MET A 68 16.10 13.16 -15.66
C MET A 68 14.84 13.87 -16.11
N THR A 69 14.87 14.41 -17.32
CA THR A 69 13.69 15.01 -17.96
C THR A 69 13.22 14.14 -19.11
N VAL A 70 11.92 13.84 -19.17
CA VAL A 70 11.32 13.03 -20.22
C VAL A 70 11.60 13.65 -21.60
N GLY A 71 12.05 12.82 -22.54
CA GLY A 71 12.44 13.24 -23.88
C GLY A 71 13.78 14.00 -23.98
N SER A 72 14.47 14.22 -22.87
CA SER A 72 15.80 14.85 -22.83
C SER A 72 16.89 13.81 -22.54
N PRO A 73 18.00 13.77 -23.31
CA PRO A 73 19.14 12.91 -23.01
C PRO A 73 20.04 13.51 -21.92
N GLU A 74 19.54 14.44 -21.12
CA GLU A 74 20.27 15.04 -20.00
C GLU A 74 19.92 14.34 -18.69
N LEU A 75 20.95 13.91 -17.97
CA LEU A 75 20.90 13.41 -16.60
C LEU A 75 21.72 14.35 -15.73
N LEU A 76 21.11 14.86 -14.66
CA LEU A 76 21.81 15.62 -13.62
C LEU A 76 22.12 14.68 -12.46
N LEU A 77 23.39 14.60 -12.04
CA LEU A 77 23.83 13.88 -10.85
C LEU A 77 24.39 14.91 -9.85
N GLY A 78 23.59 15.25 -8.85
CA GLY A 78 23.85 16.43 -8.01
C GLY A 78 23.87 17.72 -8.84
N GLU A 79 25.03 18.36 -8.95
CA GLU A 79 25.22 19.58 -9.76
C GLU A 79 25.86 19.30 -11.14
N GLU A 80 26.26 18.05 -11.41
CA GLU A 80 26.93 17.66 -12.65
C GLU A 80 25.91 17.21 -13.70
N SER A 81 26.07 17.68 -14.95
CA SER A 81 25.24 17.27 -16.09
C SER A 81 26.01 16.30 -16.97
N GLN A 82 25.37 15.19 -17.31
CA GLN A 82 25.88 14.19 -18.25
C GLN A 82 24.83 13.83 -19.31
N THR A 83 25.31 13.35 -20.46
CA THR A 83 24.45 12.92 -21.57
C THR A 83 24.27 11.42 -21.55
N ILE A 84 23.02 10.96 -21.51
CA ILE A 84 22.64 9.54 -21.55
C ILE A 84 22.27 9.10 -22.97
N ALA A 85 22.41 7.81 -23.27
CA ALA A 85 22.24 7.26 -24.61
C ALA A 85 20.81 7.35 -25.15
N ALA A 86 19.82 7.21 -24.27
CA ALA A 86 18.40 7.36 -24.57
C ALA A 86 17.74 8.23 -23.48
N PRO A 87 16.72 9.04 -23.81
CA PRO A 87 15.95 9.76 -22.81
C PRO A 87 14.90 8.85 -22.14
N PRO A 88 14.41 9.20 -20.94
CA PRO A 88 13.16 8.63 -20.43
C PRO A 88 12.01 8.94 -21.38
N GLU A 89 11.08 8.01 -21.55
CA GLU A 89 9.95 8.16 -22.48
C GLU A 89 8.68 7.46 -21.99
N TRP A 90 7.54 8.07 -22.29
CA TRP A 90 6.23 7.48 -22.05
C TRP A 90 5.86 6.51 -23.17
N GLU A 91 5.42 5.31 -22.79
CA GLU A 91 4.83 4.34 -23.70
C GLU A 91 3.64 3.67 -23.02
N ASN A 92 2.46 3.72 -23.66
CA ASN A 92 1.22 3.13 -23.15
C ASN A 92 0.89 3.50 -21.70
N GLY A 93 1.12 4.76 -21.31
CA GLY A 93 0.86 5.24 -19.96
C GLY A 93 1.90 4.85 -18.90
N ILE A 94 3.00 4.20 -19.30
CA ILE A 94 4.12 3.86 -18.41
C ILE A 94 5.32 4.72 -18.79
N LEU A 95 5.92 5.39 -17.79
CA LEU A 95 7.20 6.06 -17.97
C LEU A 95 8.32 5.03 -17.86
N TYR A 96 9.07 4.88 -18.94
CA TYR A 96 10.24 4.03 -19.02
C TYR A 96 11.52 4.85 -18.92
N VAL A 97 12.45 4.38 -18.10
CA VAL A 97 13.74 5.02 -17.82
C VAL A 97 14.86 4.15 -18.38
N PRO A 98 15.90 4.71 -19.01
CA PRO A 98 17.03 3.93 -19.50
C PRO A 98 17.74 3.20 -18.35
N LEU A 99 17.82 1.87 -18.44
CA LEU A 99 18.39 1.05 -17.38
C LEU A 99 19.88 1.38 -17.16
N GLU A 100 20.65 1.54 -18.25
CA GLU A 100 22.08 1.90 -18.20
C GLU A 100 22.35 3.18 -17.41
N ALA A 101 21.48 4.18 -17.55
CA ALA A 101 21.62 5.43 -16.82
C ALA A 101 21.31 5.25 -15.33
N VAL A 102 20.34 4.40 -14.99
CA VAL A 102 19.97 4.09 -13.61
C VAL A 102 21.08 3.28 -12.92
N THR A 103 21.61 2.26 -13.60
CA THR A 103 22.66 1.38 -13.07
C THR A 103 23.98 2.14 -12.91
N GLU A 104 24.31 3.08 -13.80
CA GLU A 104 25.46 3.97 -13.63
C GLU A 104 25.31 4.87 -12.39
N VAL A 105 24.15 5.52 -12.21
CA VAL A 105 23.87 6.38 -11.04
C VAL A 105 24.01 5.62 -9.73
N PHE A 106 23.57 4.36 -9.71
CA PHE A 106 23.49 3.53 -8.50
C PHE A 106 24.56 2.44 -8.42
N SER A 107 25.60 2.53 -9.25
CA SER A 107 26.77 1.63 -9.25
C SER A 107 26.41 0.13 -9.32
N TYR A 108 25.48 -0.21 -10.21
CA TYR A 108 25.14 -1.60 -10.56
C TYR A 108 25.86 -2.05 -11.83
N GLU A 109 26.27 -3.32 -11.85
CA GLU A 109 26.69 -4.01 -13.07
C GLU A 109 25.52 -4.78 -13.69
N GLU A 110 25.33 -4.64 -15.00
CA GLU A 110 24.30 -5.33 -15.79
C GLU A 110 24.81 -6.63 -16.42
N ASN A 111 24.03 -7.69 -16.34
CA ASN A 111 24.25 -8.94 -17.06
C ASN A 111 22.95 -9.42 -17.72
N TRP A 112 22.90 -9.38 -19.05
CA TRP A 112 21.76 -9.86 -19.84
C TRP A 112 21.90 -11.34 -20.22
N ASP A 113 21.05 -12.19 -19.63
CA ASP A 113 20.89 -13.58 -20.01
C ASP A 113 19.79 -13.70 -21.09
N ALA A 114 20.22 -13.75 -22.34
CA ALA A 114 19.33 -13.89 -23.49
C ALA A 114 18.59 -15.24 -23.55
N GLU A 115 19.14 -16.32 -22.96
CA GLU A 115 18.51 -17.65 -22.99
C GLU A 115 17.33 -17.71 -22.04
N ASN A 116 17.50 -17.17 -20.83
CA ASN A 116 16.46 -17.14 -19.80
C ASN A 116 15.62 -15.86 -19.80
N ARG A 117 15.95 -14.90 -20.68
CA ARG A 117 15.32 -13.58 -20.78
C ARG A 117 15.32 -12.82 -19.46
N LYS A 118 16.48 -12.85 -18.79
CA LYS A 118 16.67 -12.30 -17.45
C LYS A 118 17.74 -11.22 -17.46
N MET A 119 17.43 -10.06 -16.91
CA MET A 119 18.41 -9.03 -16.58
C MET A 119 18.84 -9.22 -15.13
N GLU A 120 20.15 -9.38 -14.91
CA GLU A 120 20.74 -9.47 -13.58
C GLU A 120 21.50 -8.16 -13.27
N LEU A 121 21.19 -7.56 -12.13
CA LEU A 121 21.91 -6.39 -11.60
C LEU A 121 22.66 -6.79 -10.34
N THR A 122 23.96 -6.48 -10.29
CA THR A 122 24.79 -6.70 -9.09
C THR A 122 25.33 -5.38 -8.58
N GLY A 123 24.91 -5.02 -7.36
CA GLY A 123 25.33 -3.82 -6.67
C GLY A 123 26.61 -4.05 -5.87
N SER A 124 27.34 -2.96 -5.61
CA SER A 124 28.54 -2.99 -4.76
C SER A 124 28.40 -2.18 -3.46
N GLU A 125 27.28 -1.47 -3.30
CA GLU A 125 26.98 -0.63 -2.16
C GLU A 125 26.39 -1.44 -0.99
N ASP A 126 26.64 -0.98 0.24
CA ASP A 126 26.05 -1.55 1.45
C ASP A 126 24.60 -1.06 1.59
N PRO A 127 23.59 -1.95 1.67
CA PRO A 127 22.20 -1.57 1.87
C PRO A 127 21.96 -0.69 3.10
N ALA A 128 22.83 -0.74 4.11
CA ALA A 128 22.76 0.16 5.28
C ALA A 128 22.98 1.65 4.92
N THR A 129 23.48 1.95 3.71
CA THR A 129 23.73 3.31 3.23
C THR A 129 22.60 3.84 2.32
N PHE A 130 21.58 3.03 2.02
CA PHE A 130 20.49 3.42 1.12
C PHE A 130 19.52 4.42 1.75
N LEU A 131 19.48 4.48 3.09
CA LEU A 131 18.71 5.48 3.83
C LEU A 131 19.65 6.54 4.40
N PRO A 132 19.29 7.84 4.29
CA PRO A 132 20.04 8.90 4.97
C PRO A 132 19.78 8.88 6.49
N GLU A 133 20.70 9.45 7.27
CA GLU A 133 20.54 9.60 8.73
C GLU A 133 19.40 10.58 9.11
N SER A 134 18.97 11.41 8.16
CA SER A 134 17.79 12.25 8.32
C SER A 134 17.06 12.39 6.98
N TYR A 135 15.73 12.36 7.03
CA TYR A 135 14.88 12.53 5.87
C TYR A 135 13.62 13.30 6.26
N ASP A 136 13.19 14.18 5.37
CA ASP A 136 11.97 14.97 5.56
C ASP A 136 11.32 15.12 4.20
N TYR A 137 10.28 14.34 3.94
CA TYR A 137 9.67 14.33 2.62
C TYR A 137 8.97 15.63 2.25
N ARG A 138 8.79 16.57 3.21
CA ARG A 138 8.24 17.91 2.93
C ARG A 138 9.12 18.63 1.92
N LYS A 139 10.44 18.42 2.02
CA LYS A 139 11.43 18.98 1.10
C LYS A 139 11.28 18.45 -0.32
N ALA A 140 10.75 17.24 -0.48
CA ALA A 140 10.45 16.62 -1.77
C ALA A 140 9.05 16.96 -2.30
N GLY A 141 8.26 17.81 -1.61
CA GLY A 141 6.91 18.18 -2.04
C GLY A 141 5.87 17.07 -1.87
N ARG A 142 6.18 16.04 -1.06
CA ARG A 142 5.29 14.89 -0.83
C ARG A 142 4.28 15.11 0.28
N ALA A 143 4.52 16.10 1.13
CA ALA A 143 3.64 16.37 2.25
C ALA A 143 2.32 17.01 1.78
N PRO A 144 1.16 16.38 2.08
CA PRO A 144 -0.10 17.09 2.03
C PRO A 144 -0.18 18.13 3.15
N ALA A 145 -1.13 19.06 3.02
CA ALA A 145 -1.41 20.05 4.06
C ALA A 145 -1.96 19.37 5.31
N VAL A 146 -1.49 19.76 6.50
CA VAL A 146 -2.06 19.27 7.77
C VAL A 146 -3.44 19.89 7.98
N LYS A 147 -4.48 19.06 7.80
CA LYS A 147 -5.88 19.41 8.05
C LYS A 147 -6.23 19.36 9.54
N ASN A 148 -7.48 19.67 9.89
CA ASN A 148 -7.94 19.78 11.27
C ASN A 148 -9.22 18.96 11.53
N GLN A 149 -9.11 17.89 12.33
CA GLN A 149 -10.23 17.02 12.71
C GLN A 149 -11.24 17.67 13.67
N GLY A 150 -10.88 18.81 14.28
CA GLY A 150 -11.70 19.48 15.28
C GLY A 150 -11.89 18.63 16.53
N SER A 151 -13.13 18.52 17.00
CA SER A 151 -13.49 17.77 18.21
C SER A 151 -13.97 16.34 17.94
N LEU A 152 -13.88 15.86 16.70
CA LEU A 152 -14.36 14.54 16.29
C LEU A 152 -13.29 13.47 16.52
N GLY A 153 -13.72 12.22 16.75
CA GLY A 153 -12.87 11.05 16.95
C GLY A 153 -12.42 10.41 15.64
N THR A 154 -11.92 11.23 14.71
CA THR A 154 -11.67 10.87 13.30
C THR A 154 -10.19 10.84 12.93
N CYS A 155 -9.27 10.91 13.90
CA CYS A 155 -7.81 10.89 13.64
C CYS A 155 -7.37 9.69 12.78
N TRP A 156 -8.01 8.53 12.93
CA TRP A 156 -7.80 7.35 12.10
C TRP A 156 -8.02 7.65 10.60
N ALA A 157 -9.10 8.36 10.25
CA ALA A 157 -9.41 8.72 8.87
C ALA A 157 -8.40 9.74 8.32
N PHE A 158 -8.05 10.76 9.13
CA PHE A 158 -7.03 11.75 8.75
C PHE A 158 -5.66 11.13 8.52
N ALA A 159 -5.21 10.25 9.41
CA ALA A 159 -3.91 9.60 9.28
C ALA A 159 -3.86 8.70 8.03
N SER A 160 -4.93 7.94 7.78
CA SER A 160 -5.03 7.09 6.59
C SER A 160 -5.07 7.88 5.29
N VAL A 161 -5.92 8.92 5.22
CA VAL A 161 -6.03 9.79 4.03
C VAL A 161 -4.73 10.55 3.79
N MET A 162 -4.10 11.09 4.82
CA MET A 162 -2.83 11.79 4.70
C MET A 162 -1.69 10.87 4.21
N ALA A 163 -1.60 9.65 4.74
CA ALA A 163 -0.64 8.65 4.28
C ALA A 163 -0.89 8.28 2.81
N LEU A 164 -2.16 8.07 2.43
CA LEU A 164 -2.59 7.82 1.05
C LEU A 164 -2.23 8.98 0.09
N GLU A 165 -2.51 10.23 0.46
CA GLU A 165 -2.15 11.42 -0.34
C GLU A 165 -0.64 11.55 -0.53
N SER A 166 0.14 11.26 0.53
CA SER A 166 1.60 11.34 0.47
C SER A 166 2.23 10.31 -0.48
N ARG A 167 1.53 9.19 -0.74
CA ARG A 167 1.97 8.16 -1.68
C ARG A 167 1.91 8.59 -3.13
N VAL A 168 0.90 9.38 -3.47
CA VAL A 168 0.67 9.83 -4.86
C VAL A 168 1.29 11.19 -5.15
N ARG A 169 1.71 11.94 -4.13
CA ARG A 169 2.48 13.18 -4.29
C ARG A 169 3.96 12.87 -4.58
N PRO A 170 4.65 13.70 -5.39
CA PRO A 170 4.20 14.95 -6.00
C PRO A 170 3.45 14.76 -7.33
N GLU A 171 3.26 13.54 -7.79
CA GLU A 171 2.71 13.23 -9.12
C GLU A 171 1.25 13.68 -9.25
N TRP A 172 0.44 13.43 -8.22
CA TRP A 172 -0.96 13.81 -8.17
C TRP A 172 -1.17 15.00 -7.25
N ASN A 173 -1.92 15.99 -7.72
CA ASN A 173 -2.35 17.12 -6.90
C ASN A 173 -3.79 16.89 -6.41
N VAL A 174 -3.93 16.05 -5.38
CA VAL A 174 -5.22 15.64 -4.82
C VAL A 174 -5.35 16.02 -3.34
N SER A 175 -6.59 16.18 -2.91
CA SER A 175 -7.02 16.29 -1.51
C SER A 175 -8.27 15.43 -1.36
N PHE A 176 -8.19 14.35 -0.60
CA PHE A 176 -9.27 13.40 -0.40
C PHE A 176 -10.09 13.74 0.84
N SER A 177 -11.33 13.25 0.90
CA SER A 177 -12.26 13.53 2.01
C SER A 177 -12.13 12.53 3.15
N GLU A 178 -11.75 13.01 4.33
CA GLU A 178 -11.89 12.28 5.59
C GLU A 178 -13.35 12.15 6.03
N ASP A 179 -14.22 13.09 5.62
CA ASP A 179 -15.63 13.12 6.02
C ASP A 179 -16.37 11.92 5.44
N HIS A 180 -16.21 11.69 4.13
CA HIS A 180 -16.82 10.56 3.45
C HIS A 180 -16.39 9.23 4.08
N MET A 181 -15.09 9.04 4.31
CA MET A 181 -14.58 7.82 4.97
C MET A 181 -15.20 7.65 6.36
N SER A 182 -15.26 8.71 7.15
CA SER A 182 -15.73 8.64 8.53
C SER A 182 -17.26 8.51 8.66
N LEU A 183 -18.04 9.02 7.72
CA LEU A 183 -19.51 8.93 7.71
C LEU A 183 -20.05 7.71 6.95
N ARG A 184 -19.33 7.22 5.93
CA ARG A 184 -19.75 6.11 5.07
C ARG A 184 -19.10 4.78 5.39
N ASN A 185 -18.34 4.68 6.48
CA ASN A 185 -17.73 3.43 6.91
C ASN A 185 -18.76 2.29 7.07
N SER A 186 -18.42 1.08 6.63
CA SER A 186 -19.30 -0.09 6.69
C SER A 186 -19.52 -0.64 8.10
N PHE A 187 -18.74 -0.18 9.08
CA PHE A 187 -18.90 -0.52 10.49
C PHE A 187 -20.08 0.23 11.13
N HIS A 188 -20.60 1.26 10.43
CA HIS A 188 -21.69 2.13 10.90
C HIS A 188 -21.39 2.83 12.24
N PHE A 189 -20.11 3.04 12.53
CA PHE A 189 -19.69 3.79 13.71
C PHE A 189 -19.82 5.28 13.45
N SER A 190 -20.31 6.01 14.46
CA SER A 190 -20.36 7.48 14.40
C SER A 190 -18.95 8.07 14.52
N GLN A 191 -18.72 9.25 13.96
CA GLN A 191 -17.44 9.99 14.07
C GLN A 191 -16.94 10.19 15.52
N ASN A 192 -17.81 10.14 16.54
CA ASN A 192 -17.41 10.28 17.95
C ASN A 192 -16.97 8.97 18.61
N ALA A 193 -17.18 7.82 17.96
CA ALA A 193 -16.84 6.51 18.53
C ALA A 193 -15.33 6.23 18.50
N GLY A 194 -14.57 7.00 17.73
CA GLY A 194 -13.21 6.62 17.34
C GLY A 194 -13.21 5.66 16.16
N GLY A 195 -12.02 5.20 15.79
CA GLY A 195 -11.82 4.18 14.78
C GLY A 195 -10.40 3.66 14.82
N GLU A 196 -10.12 2.70 13.95
CA GLU A 196 -8.81 2.04 13.80
C GLU A 196 -8.51 1.87 12.32
N TYR A 197 -7.23 1.64 11.98
CA TYR A 197 -6.78 1.53 10.59
C TYR A 197 -7.50 0.45 9.77
N THR A 198 -8.01 -0.62 10.41
CA THR A 198 -8.78 -1.68 9.74
C THR A 198 -10.06 -1.14 9.10
N MET A 199 -10.67 -0.11 9.69
CA MET A 199 -11.84 0.58 9.13
C MET A 199 -11.47 1.34 7.85
N SER A 200 -10.34 2.05 7.87
CA SER A 200 -9.81 2.74 6.68
C SER A 200 -9.48 1.74 5.58
N MET A 201 -8.80 0.63 5.93
CA MET A 201 -8.48 -0.44 4.98
C MET A 201 -9.75 -0.97 4.33
N ALA A 202 -10.77 -1.34 5.11
CA ALA A 202 -12.02 -1.88 4.60
C ALA A 202 -12.73 -0.90 3.65
N TYR A 203 -12.82 0.38 4.02
CA TYR A 203 -13.45 1.41 3.19
C TYR A 203 -12.71 1.61 1.86
N LEU A 204 -11.38 1.72 1.89
CA LEU A 204 -10.55 1.95 0.70
C LEU A 204 -10.54 0.73 -0.22
N LEU A 205 -10.36 -0.48 0.33
CA LEU A 205 -10.25 -1.73 -0.42
C LEU A 205 -11.59 -2.24 -0.95
N ALA A 206 -12.71 -1.76 -0.40
CA ALA A 206 -14.04 -2.00 -0.93
C ALA A 206 -14.44 -1.00 -2.04
N TRP A 207 -13.56 -0.07 -2.41
CA TRP A 207 -13.80 1.02 -3.37
C TRP A 207 -15.00 1.90 -3.01
N GLN A 208 -15.23 2.09 -1.70
CA GLN A 208 -16.19 3.09 -1.23
C GLN A 208 -15.63 4.52 -1.33
N GLY A 209 -14.32 4.64 -1.53
CA GLY A 209 -13.59 5.87 -1.77
C GLY A 209 -12.09 5.60 -1.96
N PRO A 210 -11.22 6.60 -1.79
CA PRO A 210 -11.54 7.94 -1.28
C PRO A 210 -12.29 8.77 -2.33
N VAL A 211 -13.08 9.74 -1.87
CA VAL A 211 -13.66 10.79 -2.73
C VAL A 211 -12.86 12.08 -2.53
N LEU A 212 -13.05 13.10 -3.36
CA LEU A 212 -12.33 14.37 -3.19
C LEU A 212 -12.92 15.21 -2.04
N GLU A 213 -12.06 15.95 -1.35
CA GLU A 213 -12.46 16.90 -0.29
C GLU A 213 -13.45 17.96 -0.81
N GLU A 214 -13.36 18.33 -2.09
CA GLU A 214 -14.30 19.29 -2.69
C GLU A 214 -15.70 18.71 -2.94
N GLU A 215 -15.83 17.38 -2.99
CA GLU A 215 -17.10 16.67 -3.17
C GLU A 215 -17.80 16.40 -1.83
N ASP A 216 -17.02 16.15 -0.77
CA ASP A 216 -17.51 15.90 0.58
C ASP A 216 -16.65 16.63 1.63
N PRO A 217 -16.88 17.94 1.87
CA PRO A 217 -16.04 18.76 2.74
C PRO A 217 -16.15 18.42 4.22
N TYR A 218 -15.02 18.38 4.92
CA TYR A 218 -14.98 17.93 6.31
C TYR A 218 -15.73 18.81 7.31
N GLY A 219 -16.49 18.17 8.20
CA GLY A 219 -17.02 18.78 9.42
C GLY A 219 -18.32 19.57 9.25
N ASP A 220 -19.01 19.44 8.11
CA ASP A 220 -20.35 20.00 7.91
C ASP A 220 -21.47 19.08 8.45
N GLY A 221 -21.12 17.83 8.78
CA GLY A 221 -22.02 16.81 9.33
C GLY A 221 -22.89 16.12 8.28
N TYR A 222 -22.51 16.18 7.01
CA TYR A 222 -23.26 15.65 5.88
C TYR A 222 -22.34 15.07 4.82
N SER A 223 -22.59 13.81 4.44
CA SER A 223 -21.92 13.17 3.30
C SER A 223 -22.92 12.95 2.16
N PRO A 224 -22.64 13.35 0.91
CA PRO A 224 -23.49 13.04 -0.24
C PRO A 224 -23.62 11.53 -0.52
N ASP A 225 -24.76 11.10 -1.08
CA ASP A 225 -24.94 9.71 -1.53
C ASP A 225 -24.38 9.53 -2.95
N GLY A 226 -23.79 8.38 -3.24
CA GLY A 226 -23.45 7.95 -4.61
C GLY A 226 -22.22 8.63 -5.21
N LEU A 227 -21.32 9.17 -4.39
CA LEU A 227 -20.00 9.60 -4.84
C LEU A 227 -19.18 8.39 -5.27
N SER A 228 -18.33 8.59 -6.28
CA SER A 228 -17.45 7.56 -6.82
C SER A 228 -16.02 7.76 -6.30
N PRO A 229 -15.25 6.67 -6.10
CA PRO A 229 -13.86 6.78 -5.71
C PRO A 229 -13.05 7.55 -6.75
N ALA A 230 -12.20 8.47 -6.29
CA ALA A 230 -11.26 9.23 -7.12
C ALA A 230 -10.03 8.40 -7.53
N CYS A 231 -9.72 7.34 -6.76
CA CYS A 231 -8.68 6.38 -7.06
C CYS A 231 -9.00 5.03 -6.39
N HIS A 232 -8.30 3.98 -6.80
CA HIS A 232 -8.43 2.65 -6.21
C HIS A 232 -7.17 2.29 -5.44
N VAL A 233 -7.34 1.89 -4.18
CA VAL A 233 -6.26 1.31 -3.37
C VAL A 233 -6.21 -0.19 -3.65
N GLN A 234 -5.04 -0.66 -4.04
CA GLN A 234 -4.77 -2.04 -4.46
C GLN A 234 -3.75 -2.77 -3.59
N GLU A 235 -2.99 -2.02 -2.79
CA GLU A 235 -2.07 -2.61 -1.83
C GLU A 235 -1.95 -1.76 -0.57
N ILE A 236 -2.07 -2.44 0.57
CA ILE A 236 -1.82 -1.86 1.89
C ILE A 236 -0.94 -2.84 2.66
N GLN A 237 0.21 -2.40 3.13
CA GLN A 237 1.12 -3.21 3.93
C GLN A 237 1.04 -2.81 5.41
N VAL A 238 1.07 -3.81 6.29
CA VAL A 238 1.23 -3.67 7.73
C VAL A 238 2.66 -4.05 8.07
N LEU A 239 3.50 -3.04 8.34
CA LEU A 239 4.92 -3.23 8.61
C LEU A 239 5.15 -3.78 10.03
N PRO A 240 6.21 -4.57 10.26
CA PRO A 240 6.50 -5.16 11.56
C PRO A 240 6.57 -4.15 12.71
N GLU A 241 6.17 -4.57 13.92
CA GLU A 241 6.22 -3.70 15.08
C GLU A 241 7.66 -3.29 15.40
N LYS A 242 7.86 -2.01 15.71
CA LYS A 242 9.13 -1.40 16.14
C LYS A 242 10.31 -1.61 15.18
N ASP A 243 10.07 -2.09 13.96
CA ASP A 243 11.09 -2.10 12.91
C ASP A 243 11.19 -0.72 12.28
N TYR A 244 11.97 0.15 12.93
CA TYR A 244 12.15 1.53 12.48
C TYR A 244 12.86 1.63 11.14
N GLU A 245 13.70 0.67 10.77
CA GLU A 245 14.35 0.67 9.46
C GLU A 245 13.33 0.33 8.35
N ALA A 246 12.41 -0.61 8.59
CA ALA A 246 11.30 -0.86 7.67
C ALA A 246 10.38 0.38 7.53
N VAL A 247 10.04 1.05 8.64
CA VAL A 247 9.26 2.30 8.63
C VAL A 247 9.98 3.41 7.86
N LYS A 248 11.26 3.66 8.14
CA LYS A 248 12.06 4.67 7.43
C LYS A 248 12.13 4.36 5.94
N ARG A 249 12.37 3.09 5.57
CA ARG A 249 12.38 2.65 4.17
C ARG A 249 11.05 2.91 3.48
N ALA A 250 9.94 2.58 4.13
CA ALA A 250 8.60 2.85 3.60
C ALA A 250 8.34 4.34 3.38
N VAL A 251 8.70 5.18 4.36
CA VAL A 251 8.62 6.65 4.27
C VAL A 251 9.45 7.19 3.12
N TYR A 252 10.68 6.68 2.97
CA TYR A 252 11.60 7.10 1.94
C TYR A 252 11.08 6.75 0.55
N LEU A 253 10.68 5.49 0.35
CA LEU A 253 10.34 4.95 -0.96
C LEU A 253 8.91 5.27 -1.41
N TYR A 254 7.94 5.12 -0.52
CA TYR A 254 6.51 5.09 -0.90
C TYR A 254 5.72 6.25 -0.32
N GLY A 255 5.97 6.64 0.93
CA GLY A 255 5.32 7.81 1.52
C GLY A 255 5.01 7.57 2.99
N GLY A 256 4.21 8.46 3.56
CA GLY A 256 3.90 8.48 4.98
C GLY A 256 3.35 7.15 5.49
N VAL A 257 3.82 6.75 6.66
CA VAL A 257 3.37 5.55 7.35
C VAL A 257 2.45 5.98 8.49
N GLN A 258 1.19 5.55 8.46
CA GLN A 258 0.28 5.77 9.58
C GLN A 258 0.79 5.00 10.80
N SER A 259 0.82 5.66 11.95
CA SER A 259 1.16 5.04 13.22
C SER A 259 0.37 5.63 14.38
N SER A 260 0.35 4.91 15.49
CA SER A 260 -0.48 5.23 16.65
C SER A 260 0.34 5.73 17.83
N LEU A 261 -0.24 6.65 18.57
CA LEU A 261 0.30 7.24 19.78
C LEU A 261 -0.73 7.16 20.91
N TYR A 262 -0.23 7.14 22.14
CA TYR A 262 -1.00 7.68 23.24
C TYR A 262 -0.71 9.17 23.33
N THR A 263 -1.74 9.99 23.51
CA THR A 263 -1.60 11.41 23.83
C THR A 263 -2.46 11.80 25.03
N ALA A 264 -1.85 12.51 25.97
CA ALA A 264 -2.54 13.18 27.07
C ALA A 264 -2.90 14.64 26.74
N MET A 265 -2.59 15.11 25.52
CA MET A 265 -2.87 16.47 25.10
C MET A 265 -4.38 16.64 24.90
N VAL A 266 -4.94 17.66 25.55
CA VAL A 266 -6.35 18.05 25.44
C VAL A 266 -6.57 19.32 24.62
N SER A 267 -5.48 20.01 24.25
CA SER A 267 -5.49 21.17 23.37
C SER A 267 -4.19 21.21 22.54
N ASP A 268 -4.24 21.91 21.42
CA ASP A 268 -3.13 22.24 20.53
C ASP A 268 -2.14 23.26 21.14
N ARG A 269 -2.42 23.81 22.35
CA ARG A 269 -1.77 25.03 22.85
C ARG A 269 -0.81 24.84 23.99
N ASP A 270 -0.89 23.72 24.70
CA ASP A 270 -0.26 23.57 26.02
C ASP A 270 0.97 22.67 26.00
N ASP A 271 2.01 23.13 26.68
CA ASP A 271 3.15 22.31 27.09
C ASP A 271 2.64 21.24 28.07
N THR A 272 3.07 19.98 27.89
CA THR A 272 2.63 18.87 28.76
C THR A 272 3.83 18.12 29.34
N HIS A 273 3.56 17.17 30.23
CA HIS A 273 4.61 16.29 30.74
C HIS A 273 5.36 15.52 29.64
N TYR A 274 4.69 15.24 28.53
CA TYR A 274 5.21 14.44 27.41
C TYR A 274 5.51 15.26 26.16
N TYR A 275 4.95 16.46 26.02
CA TYR A 275 5.11 17.32 24.84
C TYR A 275 5.79 18.63 25.22
N ARG A 276 6.93 18.95 24.59
CA ARG A 276 7.57 20.27 24.67
C ARG A 276 7.18 21.14 23.47
N LYS A 277 6.40 22.19 23.73
CA LYS A 277 5.91 23.08 22.66
C LYS A 277 7.04 23.83 21.91
N GLU A 278 8.06 24.30 22.62
CA GLU A 278 9.14 25.12 22.03
C GLU A 278 9.90 24.39 20.92
N THR A 279 10.06 23.08 21.06
CA THR A 279 10.83 22.21 20.15
C THR A 279 9.93 21.27 19.34
N GLY A 280 8.63 21.26 19.61
CA GLY A 280 7.68 20.29 19.05
C GLY A 280 7.99 18.84 19.45
N ALA A 281 8.66 18.60 20.58
CA ALA A 281 9.19 17.28 20.93
C ALA A 281 8.22 16.50 21.81
N TYR A 282 7.81 15.31 21.37
CA TYR A 282 6.90 14.41 22.07
C TYR A 282 7.57 13.10 22.47
N TRP A 283 7.39 12.70 23.73
CA TRP A 283 7.81 11.38 24.20
C TRP A 283 6.89 10.88 25.30
N TYR A 284 6.12 9.83 25.00
CA TYR A 284 5.38 9.05 25.98
C TYR A 284 6.13 7.79 26.37
N ASN A 285 6.33 7.61 27.68
CA ASN A 285 7.10 6.49 28.26
C ASN A 285 6.29 5.68 29.28
N GLY A 286 4.96 5.72 29.19
CA GLY A 286 4.06 4.93 30.04
C GLY A 286 3.49 3.70 29.33
N ASP A 287 2.51 3.05 29.97
CA ASP A 287 1.91 1.78 29.55
C ASP A 287 0.48 1.91 28.98
N GLU A 288 -0.02 3.14 28.79
CA GLU A 288 -1.36 3.37 28.23
C GLU A 288 -1.41 2.97 26.76
N LYS A 289 -2.56 2.41 26.38
CA LYS A 289 -2.87 2.06 25.00
C LYS A 289 -2.98 3.31 24.12
N PRO A 290 -2.69 3.21 22.81
CA PRO A 290 -2.83 4.35 21.92
C PRO A 290 -4.28 4.86 21.87
N ASN A 291 -4.43 6.16 21.66
CA ASN A 291 -5.72 6.86 21.53
C ASN A 291 -5.72 7.90 20.40
N HIS A 292 -4.66 7.98 19.62
CA HIS A 292 -4.51 8.95 18.53
C HIS A 292 -3.63 8.39 17.42
N ASP A 293 -3.96 8.69 16.17
CA ASP A 293 -3.17 8.29 15.00
C ASP A 293 -2.51 9.51 14.36
N VAL A 294 -1.31 9.31 13.84
CA VAL A 294 -0.48 10.29 13.14
C VAL A 294 0.19 9.64 11.93
N VAL A 295 0.83 10.44 11.09
CA VAL A 295 1.62 9.91 9.96
C VAL A 295 3.10 10.21 10.21
N ILE A 296 3.94 9.19 10.15
CA ILE A 296 5.40 9.33 10.13
C ILE A 296 5.80 9.80 8.74
N ILE A 297 6.46 10.95 8.66
CA ILE A 297 6.78 11.65 7.40
C ILE A 297 8.28 11.79 7.13
N GLY A 298 9.08 11.36 8.08
CA GLY A 298 10.52 11.55 8.07
C GLY A 298 11.14 11.20 9.41
N TRP A 299 12.43 11.45 9.52
CA TRP A 299 13.19 11.18 10.73
C TRP A 299 14.45 12.04 10.81
N ASP A 300 15.01 12.15 12.00
CA ASP A 300 16.32 12.70 12.28
C ASP A 300 16.97 11.86 13.38
N ASP A 301 17.96 11.04 13.00
CA ASP A 301 18.68 10.15 13.93
C ASP A 301 19.51 10.91 14.97
N HIS A 302 19.78 12.20 14.74
CA HIS A 302 20.52 13.08 15.64
C HIS A 302 19.64 14.10 16.35
N TYR A 303 18.31 13.95 16.30
CA TYR A 303 17.40 14.84 17.02
C TYR A 303 17.67 14.77 18.51
N SER A 304 18.18 15.86 19.09
CA SER A 304 18.71 15.83 20.45
C SER A 304 17.66 15.45 21.48
N ARG A 305 18.00 14.48 22.34
CA ARG A 305 17.19 14.10 23.51
C ARG A 305 16.92 15.26 24.47
N ASP A 306 17.75 16.30 24.45
CA ASP A 306 17.58 17.47 25.31
C ASP A 306 16.44 18.38 24.83
N ASN A 307 15.91 18.15 23.62
CA ASN A 307 14.73 18.82 23.10
C ASN A 307 13.43 18.38 23.78
N PHE A 308 13.39 17.22 24.45
CA PHE A 308 12.20 16.69 25.12
C PHE A 308 12.09 17.18 26.57
N ASN A 309 10.86 17.32 27.08
CA ASN A 309 10.61 17.72 28.49
C ASN A 309 11.22 16.73 29.50
N GLN A 310 11.31 15.47 29.12
CA GLN A 310 12.09 14.45 29.79
C GLN A 310 13.08 13.89 28.77
N PRO A 311 14.38 13.79 29.07
CA PRO A 311 15.34 13.30 28.10
C PRO A 311 15.18 11.78 27.91
N PRO A 312 14.93 11.28 26.69
CA PRO A 312 14.99 9.85 26.38
C PRO A 312 16.41 9.28 26.52
N GLU A 313 16.54 7.97 26.39
CA GLU A 313 17.82 7.27 26.60
C GLU A 313 18.91 7.74 25.62
N GLY A 314 18.52 8.03 24.37
CA GLY A 314 19.39 8.52 23.30
C GLY A 314 18.72 9.57 22.43
N ASP A 315 19.48 10.10 21.49
CA ASP A 315 18.99 10.99 20.44
C ASP A 315 18.18 10.19 19.40
N GLY A 316 17.43 10.90 18.57
CA GLY A 316 16.68 10.32 17.46
C GLY A 316 15.17 10.46 17.61
N ALA A 317 14.52 10.91 16.54
CA ALA A 317 13.09 11.09 16.49
C ALA A 317 12.53 10.91 15.09
N PHE A 318 11.30 10.39 15.02
CA PHE A 318 10.47 10.53 13.83
C PHE A 318 9.92 11.94 13.73
N ILE A 319 9.77 12.43 12.50
CA ILE A 319 8.96 13.61 12.17
C ILE A 319 7.57 13.09 11.87
N CYS A 320 6.56 13.58 12.60
CA CYS A 320 5.18 13.16 12.45
C CYS A 320 4.30 14.34 12.05
N ALA A 321 3.32 14.06 11.19
CA ALA A 321 2.24 14.97 10.84
C ALA A 321 1.00 14.62 11.66
N ASN A 322 0.40 15.64 12.27
CA ASN A 322 -0.80 15.51 13.07
C ASN A 322 -2.06 15.88 12.26
N SER A 323 -3.23 15.85 12.89
CA SER A 323 -4.54 16.19 12.31
C SER A 323 -5.24 17.30 13.10
N TRP A 324 -4.47 18.17 13.77
CA TRP A 324 -4.99 19.27 14.60
C TRP A 324 -4.78 20.66 13.98
N GLY A 325 -4.52 20.71 12.67
CA GLY A 325 -4.27 21.93 11.91
C GLY A 325 -2.90 22.55 12.13
N GLY A 326 -2.59 23.56 11.32
CA GLY A 326 -1.27 24.21 11.30
C GLY A 326 -0.91 25.03 12.54
N GLU A 327 -1.84 25.31 13.46
CA GLU A 327 -1.52 26.00 14.73
C GLU A 327 -0.78 25.08 15.72
N PHE A 328 -0.84 23.76 15.52
CA PHE A 328 -0.14 22.79 16.36
C PHE A 328 1.32 22.63 15.92
N GLY A 329 2.25 22.63 16.88
CA GLY A 329 3.66 22.34 16.61
C GLY A 329 4.29 23.29 15.58
N ASP A 330 5.02 22.72 14.62
CA ASP A 330 5.60 23.40 13.47
C ASP A 330 4.68 23.16 12.26
N ASP A 331 3.70 24.03 12.00
CA ASP A 331 2.72 23.89 10.91
C ASP A 331 1.97 22.54 10.86
N GLY A 332 1.65 22.00 12.04
CA GLY A 332 0.98 20.71 12.22
C GLY A 332 1.94 19.51 12.36
N TYR A 333 3.25 19.75 12.27
CA TYR A 333 4.29 18.75 12.41
C TYR A 333 4.95 18.80 13.78
N PHE A 334 5.47 17.66 14.23
CA PHE A 334 6.13 17.52 15.52
C PHE A 334 7.08 16.32 15.52
N TYR A 335 7.97 16.24 16.50
CA TYR A 335 8.94 15.16 16.65
C TYR A 335 8.44 14.15 17.67
N VAL A 336 8.55 12.86 17.36
CA VAL A 336 8.26 11.77 18.29
C VAL A 336 9.54 10.98 18.54
N SER A 337 9.96 10.90 19.79
CA SER A 337 11.15 10.12 20.18
C SER A 337 11.06 8.67 19.70
N TYR A 338 12.16 8.11 19.21
CA TYR A 338 12.27 6.67 18.94
C TYR A 338 12.00 5.80 20.18
N TYR A 339 12.11 6.38 21.37
CA TYR A 339 11.86 5.70 22.65
C TYR A 339 10.41 5.82 23.12
N ASP A 340 9.50 6.39 22.32
CA ASP A 340 8.08 6.42 22.64
C ASP A 340 7.49 5.01 22.68
N THR A 341 6.67 4.71 23.69
CA THR A 341 6.12 3.37 23.88
C THR A 341 5.30 2.92 22.67
N ASN A 342 4.52 3.80 22.06
CA ASN A 342 3.49 3.44 21.08
C ASN A 342 3.92 3.64 19.62
N ILE A 343 4.73 4.66 19.31
CA ILE A 343 5.13 4.95 17.92
C ILE A 343 5.76 3.71 17.27
N GLY A 344 5.39 3.39 16.04
CA GLY A 344 5.97 2.23 15.38
C GLY A 344 5.38 0.88 15.79
N ILE A 345 4.37 0.78 16.66
CA ILE A 345 3.71 -0.52 16.96
C ILE A 345 2.73 -0.90 15.86
N HIS A 346 1.91 0.05 15.40
CA HIS A 346 1.01 -0.12 14.27
C HIS A 346 1.55 0.74 13.13
N ASN A 347 1.87 0.12 11.99
CA ASN A 347 2.55 0.78 10.87
C ASN A 347 1.83 0.43 9.58
N ILE A 348 1.04 1.36 9.06
CA ILE A 348 0.22 1.11 7.87
C ILE A 348 0.75 1.93 6.71
N LEU A 349 1.18 1.24 5.67
CA LEU A 349 1.66 1.80 4.43
C LEU A 349 0.61 1.57 3.33
N TYR A 350 0.18 2.65 2.68
CA TYR A 350 -0.65 2.59 1.48
C TYR A 350 0.29 2.63 0.27
N SER A 351 0.64 1.47 -0.29
CA SER A 351 1.72 1.32 -1.28
C SER A 351 1.23 1.25 -2.73
N GLY A 352 0.06 0.64 -2.96
CA GLY A 352 -0.51 0.43 -4.29
C GLY A 352 -1.73 1.30 -4.52
N ILE A 353 -1.55 2.44 -5.20
CA ILE A 353 -2.62 3.39 -5.52
C ILE A 353 -2.69 3.55 -7.03
N GLU A 354 -3.86 3.30 -7.59
CA GLU A 354 -4.09 3.30 -9.03
C GLU A 354 -5.24 4.24 -9.39
N SER A 355 -5.28 4.65 -10.65
CA SER A 355 -6.42 5.41 -11.18
C SER A 355 -7.71 4.57 -11.07
N ALA A 356 -8.85 5.25 -10.94
CA ALA A 356 -10.16 4.61 -10.78
C ALA A 356 -10.69 3.90 -12.05
N ASP A 357 -9.95 3.94 -13.16
CA ASP A 357 -10.25 3.30 -14.44
C ASP A 357 -9.43 2.02 -14.70
N ASN A 358 -8.73 1.52 -13.67
CA ASN A 358 -7.94 0.29 -13.76
C ASN A 358 -8.79 -0.97 -13.96
N TYR A 359 -10.01 -1.00 -13.45
CA TYR A 359 -10.98 -2.09 -13.57
C TYR A 359 -12.41 -1.54 -13.66
N ASP A 360 -13.32 -2.31 -14.26
CA ASP A 360 -14.72 -1.93 -14.41
C ASP A 360 -15.61 -2.49 -13.27
N HIS A 361 -15.26 -3.67 -12.74
CA HIS A 361 -16.02 -4.30 -11.65
C HIS A 361 -15.12 -4.84 -10.53
N ILE A 362 -15.65 -4.79 -9.31
CA ILE A 362 -15.13 -5.46 -8.11
C ILE A 362 -16.21 -6.39 -7.54
N TYR A 363 -15.90 -7.67 -7.48
CA TYR A 363 -16.76 -8.68 -6.85
C TYR A 363 -16.26 -8.99 -5.46
N GLN A 364 -17.10 -8.75 -4.44
CA GLN A 364 -16.73 -8.83 -3.03
C GLN A 364 -17.96 -9.09 -2.16
N ALA A 365 -17.72 -9.62 -0.96
CA ALA A 365 -18.72 -9.83 0.09
C ALA A 365 -18.10 -9.53 1.47
N ASP A 366 -17.15 -8.59 1.52
CA ASP A 366 -16.35 -8.30 2.71
C ASP A 366 -16.17 -6.79 2.94
N LEU A 367 -17.28 -6.07 3.05
CA LEU A 367 -17.27 -4.60 3.19
C LEU A 367 -16.62 -4.12 4.50
N CYS A 368 -16.60 -4.95 5.54
CA CYS A 368 -15.87 -4.67 6.79
C CYS A 368 -14.44 -5.23 6.78
N GLY A 369 -14.06 -5.98 5.75
CA GLY A 369 -12.70 -6.48 5.55
C GLY A 369 -12.18 -7.36 6.69
N TRP A 370 -10.88 -7.28 6.95
CA TRP A 370 -10.19 -8.15 7.90
C TRP A 370 -10.49 -7.79 9.37
N VAL A 371 -11.57 -8.37 9.91
CA VAL A 371 -11.96 -8.22 11.34
C VAL A 371 -11.82 -9.51 12.14
N GLY A 372 -11.57 -10.64 11.47
CA GLY A 372 -11.33 -11.94 12.08
C GLY A 372 -10.45 -12.83 11.21
N GLN A 373 -10.16 -14.04 11.72
CA GLN A 373 -9.39 -15.05 11.00
C GLN A 373 -10.03 -16.42 11.10
N LEU A 374 -9.86 -17.24 10.06
CA LEU A 374 -10.33 -18.61 9.97
C LEU A 374 -9.21 -19.55 9.51
N GLY A 375 -9.28 -20.82 9.92
CA GLY A 375 -8.31 -21.83 9.50
C GLY A 375 -8.35 -23.09 10.36
N TYR A 376 -7.40 -23.99 10.13
CA TYR A 376 -7.43 -25.36 10.68
C TYR A 376 -6.34 -25.65 11.72
N GLY A 377 -5.87 -24.61 12.43
CA GLY A 377 -4.75 -24.76 13.36
C GLY A 377 -3.42 -25.01 12.65
N LYS A 378 -3.28 -24.44 11.46
CA LYS A 378 -2.18 -24.64 10.51
C LYS A 378 -1.90 -23.35 9.77
N GLU A 379 -0.66 -23.22 9.33
CA GLU A 379 -0.16 -22.10 8.53
C GLU A 379 -0.76 -22.02 7.13
N SER A 380 -1.33 -23.13 6.62
CA SER A 380 -1.93 -23.19 5.29
C SER A 380 -3.43 -23.51 5.32
N ALA A 381 -4.17 -22.89 4.39
CA ALA A 381 -5.56 -23.22 4.10
C ALA A 381 -5.90 -22.85 2.64
N PHE A 382 -6.99 -23.42 2.14
CA PHE A 382 -7.65 -22.97 0.93
C PHE A 382 -8.92 -22.20 1.30
N PHE A 383 -9.20 -21.13 0.59
CA PHE A 383 -10.47 -20.41 0.65
C PHE A 383 -10.92 -19.98 -0.75
N ALA A 384 -12.21 -19.75 -0.91
CA ALA A 384 -12.80 -19.45 -2.20
C ALA A 384 -14.07 -18.62 -2.05
N ASN A 385 -14.43 -17.87 -3.08
CA ASN A 385 -15.73 -17.26 -3.27
C ASN A 385 -16.23 -17.60 -4.68
N ILE A 386 -17.55 -17.74 -4.81
CA ILE A 386 -18.23 -17.80 -6.11
C ILE A 386 -18.93 -16.47 -6.37
N TYR A 387 -18.72 -15.91 -7.55
CA TYR A 387 -19.35 -14.70 -8.04
C TYR A 387 -20.10 -14.98 -9.34
N THR A 388 -20.88 -13.99 -9.79
CA THR A 388 -21.60 -14.05 -11.07
C THR A 388 -21.20 -12.81 -11.88
N ALA A 389 -20.62 -13.02 -13.05
CA ALA A 389 -20.23 -11.95 -13.96
C ALA A 389 -21.44 -11.09 -14.36
N GLU A 390 -21.33 -9.78 -14.25
CA GLU A 390 -22.40 -8.83 -14.62
C GLU A 390 -22.51 -8.67 -16.13
N GLU A 391 -21.35 -8.58 -16.80
CA GLU A 391 -21.22 -8.40 -18.23
C GLU A 391 -20.25 -9.43 -18.83
N LYS A 392 -19.96 -9.29 -20.12
CA LYS A 392 -18.86 -10.02 -20.73
C LYS A 392 -17.56 -9.32 -20.37
N GLU A 393 -16.72 -9.99 -19.60
CA GLU A 393 -15.59 -9.38 -18.92
C GLU A 393 -14.38 -10.32 -18.89
N GLU A 394 -13.19 -9.76 -18.68
CA GLU A 394 -11.97 -10.48 -18.37
C GLU A 394 -11.70 -10.37 -16.87
N LEU A 395 -11.57 -11.50 -16.19
CA LEU A 395 -11.00 -11.55 -14.84
C LEU A 395 -9.49 -11.33 -14.94
N GLU A 396 -9.02 -10.24 -14.35
CA GLU A 396 -7.64 -9.77 -14.50
C GLU A 396 -6.86 -9.85 -13.18
N ALA A 397 -7.52 -9.70 -12.04
CA ALA A 397 -6.83 -9.73 -10.75
C ALA A 397 -7.70 -10.31 -9.62
N VAL A 398 -7.02 -10.71 -8.54
CA VAL A 398 -7.63 -11.25 -7.32
C VAL A 398 -6.99 -10.57 -6.12
N GLY A 399 -7.82 -10.08 -5.21
CA GLY A 399 -7.35 -9.40 -4.00
C GLY A 399 -7.67 -10.17 -2.72
N PHE A 400 -6.69 -10.26 -1.82
CA PHE A 400 -6.83 -10.95 -0.54
C PHE A 400 -5.87 -10.38 0.52
N TYR A 401 -6.11 -10.74 1.77
CA TYR A 401 -5.24 -10.33 2.88
C TYR A 401 -4.19 -11.40 3.19
N ALA A 402 -2.92 -10.98 3.32
CA ALA A 402 -1.88 -11.74 3.98
C ALA A 402 -1.90 -11.43 5.48
N THR A 403 -2.14 -12.43 6.31
CA THR A 403 -2.34 -12.23 7.75
C THR A 403 -1.03 -12.19 8.57
N GLY A 404 0.12 -12.20 7.91
CA GLY A 404 1.45 -12.29 8.52
C GLY A 404 2.54 -12.08 7.47
N GLU A 405 3.79 -12.08 7.91
CA GLU A 405 4.96 -11.92 7.05
C GLU A 405 5.29 -13.18 6.24
N ASN A 406 5.94 -12.99 5.10
CA ASN A 406 6.41 -14.06 4.19
C ASN A 406 5.29 -15.02 3.78
N THR A 407 4.12 -14.47 3.47
CA THR A 407 2.95 -15.23 3.04
C THR A 407 3.11 -15.61 1.58
N SER A 408 3.10 -16.92 1.31
CA SER A 408 3.05 -17.46 -0.06
C SER A 408 1.64 -17.85 -0.45
N TYR A 409 1.34 -17.74 -1.74
CA TYR A 409 0.01 -17.99 -2.25
C TYR A 409 0.00 -18.63 -3.65
N GLN A 410 -1.09 -19.32 -3.96
CA GLN A 410 -1.45 -19.73 -5.31
C GLN A 410 -2.92 -19.39 -5.57
N VAL A 411 -3.19 -18.74 -6.69
CA VAL A 411 -4.54 -18.36 -7.12
C VAL A 411 -5.02 -19.30 -8.20
N TYR A 412 -6.26 -19.74 -8.09
CA TYR A 412 -6.92 -20.61 -9.06
C TYR A 412 -8.30 -20.08 -9.41
N THR A 413 -8.77 -20.41 -10.62
CA THR A 413 -10.13 -20.06 -11.08
C THR A 413 -10.89 -21.29 -11.55
N VAL A 414 -12.22 -21.21 -11.47
CA VAL A 414 -13.16 -22.20 -12.01
C VAL A 414 -14.30 -21.45 -12.70
N THR A 415 -14.48 -21.67 -14.00
CA THR A 415 -15.66 -21.22 -14.75
C THR A 415 -16.82 -22.22 -14.61
N ASP A 416 -18.05 -21.76 -14.87
CA ASP A 416 -19.30 -22.53 -14.65
C ASP A 416 -19.39 -23.14 -13.22
N ALA A 417 -19.17 -22.32 -12.19
CA ALA A 417 -19.14 -22.74 -10.79
C ALA A 417 -20.52 -22.62 -10.11
N GLU A 418 -21.30 -23.70 -10.12
CA GLU A 418 -22.58 -23.77 -9.37
C GLU A 418 -22.39 -24.07 -7.87
N GLY A 419 -21.15 -24.33 -7.44
CA GLY A 419 -20.83 -24.70 -6.07
C GLY A 419 -19.47 -25.38 -5.96
N SER A 420 -19.11 -25.78 -4.74
CA SER A 420 -17.77 -26.34 -4.45
C SER A 420 -17.50 -27.70 -5.11
N SER A 421 -18.51 -28.41 -5.61
CA SER A 421 -18.33 -29.70 -6.30
C SER A 421 -17.50 -29.58 -7.59
N GLN A 422 -17.46 -28.39 -8.18
CA GLN A 422 -16.71 -28.07 -9.40
C GLN A 422 -15.26 -27.67 -9.13
N PHE A 423 -14.87 -27.39 -7.88
CA PHE A 423 -13.54 -26.85 -7.53
C PHE A 423 -12.37 -27.81 -7.82
N GLY A 424 -12.66 -29.09 -8.07
CA GLY A 424 -11.67 -30.05 -8.58
C GLY A 424 -11.19 -29.75 -10.00
N ARG A 425 -11.88 -28.90 -10.76
CA ARG A 425 -11.53 -28.47 -12.13
C ARG A 425 -10.69 -27.19 -12.17
N ARG A 426 -10.32 -26.65 -11.00
CA ARG A 426 -9.62 -25.37 -10.87
C ARG A 426 -8.34 -25.33 -11.68
N ARG A 427 -8.03 -24.16 -12.24
CA ARG A 427 -6.80 -23.90 -13.01
C ARG A 427 -6.00 -22.85 -12.28
N LYS A 428 -4.69 -23.09 -12.10
CA LYS A 428 -3.80 -22.09 -11.51
C LYS A 428 -3.65 -20.94 -12.49
N VAL A 429 -3.80 -19.71 -11.98
CA VAL A 429 -3.75 -18.48 -12.76
C VAL A 429 -2.77 -17.45 -12.21
N ALA A 430 -2.30 -17.60 -10.97
CA ALA A 430 -1.19 -16.81 -10.42
C ALA A 430 -0.56 -17.55 -9.24
N SER A 431 0.65 -17.14 -8.85
CA SER A 431 1.29 -17.56 -7.61
C SER A 431 2.43 -16.60 -7.25
N GLY A 432 2.69 -16.42 -5.96
CA GLY A 432 3.75 -15.53 -5.50
C GLY A 432 3.94 -15.61 -3.99
N GLU A 433 4.67 -14.63 -3.47
CA GLU A 433 4.93 -14.43 -2.06
C GLU A 433 4.94 -12.93 -1.76
N VAL A 434 4.47 -12.56 -0.58
CA VAL A 434 4.47 -11.18 -0.09
C VAL A 434 5.19 -11.11 1.25
N ALA A 435 6.04 -10.10 1.42
CA ALA A 435 6.92 -9.98 2.57
C ALA A 435 6.18 -9.58 3.85
N ASN A 436 5.26 -8.62 3.75
CA ASN A 436 4.56 -8.06 4.90
C ASN A 436 3.12 -8.58 5.02
N ALA A 437 2.55 -8.51 6.23
CA ALA A 437 1.11 -8.62 6.38
C ALA A 437 0.42 -7.46 5.64
N GLY A 438 -0.84 -7.60 5.26
CA GLY A 438 -1.53 -6.56 4.50
C GLY A 438 -2.61 -7.06 3.57
N TYR A 439 -2.98 -6.21 2.61
CA TYR A 439 -3.84 -6.54 1.48
C TYR A 439 -3.07 -6.39 0.19
N TYR A 440 -3.27 -7.33 -0.73
CA TYR A 440 -2.60 -7.38 -2.01
C TYR A 440 -3.58 -7.74 -3.12
N THR A 441 -3.58 -6.95 -4.19
CA THR A 441 -4.21 -7.28 -5.46
C THR A 441 -3.18 -7.91 -6.39
N VAL A 442 -3.43 -9.14 -6.82
CA VAL A 442 -2.53 -9.93 -7.64
C VAL A 442 -3.09 -10.07 -9.05
N LEU A 443 -2.35 -9.63 -10.05
CA LEU A 443 -2.66 -9.84 -11.46
C LEU A 443 -2.52 -11.32 -11.83
N LEU A 444 -3.43 -11.79 -12.67
CA LEU A 444 -3.39 -13.13 -13.20
C LEU A 444 -2.33 -13.23 -14.31
N ASP A 445 -1.55 -14.32 -14.33
CA ASP A 445 -0.60 -14.65 -15.40
C ASP A 445 -1.28 -14.70 -16.77
N LYS A 446 -2.58 -15.05 -16.76
CA LYS A 446 -3.49 -15.04 -17.91
C LYS A 446 -4.88 -14.65 -17.43
N THR A 447 -5.47 -13.68 -18.11
CA THR A 447 -6.87 -13.30 -17.89
C THR A 447 -7.81 -14.46 -18.19
N VAL A 448 -9.01 -14.41 -17.62
CA VAL A 448 -10.06 -15.40 -17.84
C VAL A 448 -11.30 -14.68 -18.37
N THR A 449 -11.66 -14.95 -19.63
CA THR A 449 -12.92 -14.47 -20.21
C THR A 449 -14.11 -15.10 -19.50
N LEU A 450 -15.06 -14.26 -19.10
CA LEU A 450 -16.33 -14.61 -18.48
C LEU A 450 -17.47 -14.08 -19.36
N GLU A 451 -18.51 -14.89 -19.56
CA GLU A 451 -19.72 -14.44 -20.24
C GLU A 451 -20.71 -13.82 -19.22
N ALA A 452 -21.54 -12.88 -19.68
CA ALA A 452 -22.52 -12.24 -18.80
C ALA A 452 -23.45 -13.27 -18.12
N GLY A 453 -23.58 -13.17 -16.80
CA GLY A 453 -24.33 -14.10 -15.96
C GLY A 453 -23.61 -15.42 -15.67
N GLU A 454 -22.38 -15.61 -16.15
CA GLU A 454 -21.57 -16.77 -15.84
C GLU A 454 -21.14 -16.76 -14.37
N ARG A 455 -21.36 -17.88 -13.69
CA ARG A 455 -20.84 -18.07 -12.33
C ARG A 455 -19.40 -18.54 -12.39
N PHE A 456 -18.52 -17.87 -11.66
CA PHE A 456 -17.11 -18.24 -11.58
C PHE A 456 -16.64 -18.26 -10.13
N ALA A 457 -15.64 -19.09 -9.84
CA ALA A 457 -15.01 -19.15 -8.53
C ALA A 457 -13.57 -18.67 -8.60
N VAL A 458 -13.19 -17.88 -7.61
CA VAL A 458 -11.80 -17.59 -7.29
C VAL A 458 -11.42 -18.39 -6.06
N ILE A 459 -10.24 -19.01 -6.09
CA ILE A 459 -9.74 -19.89 -5.04
C ILE A 459 -8.30 -19.49 -4.73
N VAL A 460 -7.98 -19.31 -3.45
CA VAL A 460 -6.62 -19.04 -2.99
C VAL A 460 -6.18 -20.17 -2.07
N GLU A 461 -5.02 -20.74 -2.36
CA GLU A 461 -4.23 -21.52 -1.41
C GLU A 461 -3.22 -20.57 -0.78
N ILE A 462 -3.33 -20.34 0.53
CA ILE A 462 -2.47 -19.41 1.25
C ILE A 462 -1.65 -20.18 2.28
N THR A 463 -0.39 -19.78 2.47
CA THR A 463 0.50 -20.26 3.52
C THR A 463 1.18 -19.09 4.19
N THR A 464 0.86 -18.85 5.45
CA THR A 464 1.43 -17.79 6.27
C THR A 464 2.23 -18.42 7.41
N PRO A 465 3.58 -18.36 7.37
CA PRO A 465 4.44 -18.97 8.38
C PRO A 465 4.02 -18.61 9.81
N GLY A 466 3.87 -19.63 10.65
CA GLY A 466 3.51 -19.45 12.07
C GLY A 466 2.04 -19.13 12.34
N ALA A 467 1.21 -18.88 11.31
CA ALA A 467 -0.22 -18.65 11.50
C ALA A 467 -0.96 -19.93 11.94
N ILE A 468 -2.01 -19.74 12.74
CA ILE A 468 -2.94 -20.79 13.16
C ILE A 468 -4.23 -20.74 12.31
N HIS A 469 -4.60 -19.53 11.89
CA HIS A 469 -5.76 -19.19 11.09
C HIS A 469 -5.35 -18.18 10.01
N PRO A 470 -4.88 -18.64 8.82
CA PRO A 470 -4.24 -17.77 7.83
C PRO A 470 -5.24 -17.04 6.90
N VAL A 471 -6.54 -17.31 7.01
CA VAL A 471 -7.56 -16.72 6.14
C VAL A 471 -8.23 -15.55 6.85
N ALA A 472 -8.14 -14.34 6.30
CA ALA A 472 -8.90 -13.19 6.79
C ALA A 472 -10.40 -13.37 6.49
N ILE A 473 -11.23 -12.99 7.46
CA ILE A 473 -12.69 -13.04 7.34
C ILE A 473 -13.32 -11.77 7.89
N GLU A 474 -14.53 -11.47 7.42
CA GLU A 474 -15.45 -10.60 8.14
C GLU A 474 -16.53 -11.40 8.87
N TYR A 475 -16.91 -10.95 10.06
CA TYR A 475 -17.94 -11.59 10.85
C TYR A 475 -18.62 -10.60 11.79
N SER A 476 -19.86 -10.90 12.17
CA SER A 476 -20.60 -10.08 13.14
C SER A 476 -20.03 -10.29 14.55
N SER A 477 -19.65 -9.20 15.22
CA SER A 477 -19.14 -9.21 16.59
C SER A 477 -20.00 -8.32 17.48
N PRO A 478 -21.00 -8.88 18.20
CA PRO A 478 -21.88 -8.12 19.08
C PRO A 478 -21.13 -7.35 20.19
N ASP A 479 -20.04 -7.92 20.71
CA ASP A 479 -19.22 -7.29 21.75
C ASP A 479 -18.49 -6.03 21.24
N LYS A 480 -18.22 -5.96 19.94
CA LYS A 480 -17.66 -4.79 19.26
C LYS A 480 -18.71 -3.90 18.61
N GLY A 481 -20.00 -4.26 18.71
CA GLY A 481 -21.09 -3.56 18.00
C GLY A 481 -21.04 -3.71 16.47
N LEU A 482 -20.29 -4.67 15.94
CA LEU A 482 -20.12 -4.89 14.51
C LEU A 482 -21.18 -5.87 13.98
N THR A 483 -21.87 -5.47 12.92
CA THR A 483 -22.81 -6.31 12.16
C THR A 483 -22.39 -6.31 10.70
N VAL A 484 -22.32 -7.49 10.08
CA VAL A 484 -21.98 -7.67 8.67
C VAL A 484 -23.15 -8.33 7.92
N ASP A 485 -23.24 -8.13 6.61
CA ASP A 485 -24.15 -8.89 5.75
C ASP A 485 -23.49 -10.25 5.44
N LEU A 486 -24.21 -11.35 5.58
CA LEU A 486 -23.74 -12.70 5.23
C LEU A 486 -24.58 -13.31 4.10
N SER A 487 -25.48 -12.52 3.51
CA SER A 487 -26.40 -12.96 2.46
C SER A 487 -25.88 -12.70 1.05
N ASP A 488 -24.85 -11.87 0.94
CA ASP A 488 -24.11 -11.53 -0.28
C ASP A 488 -22.95 -12.52 -0.57
N GLY A 489 -22.51 -13.27 0.45
CA GLY A 489 -21.44 -14.26 0.35
C GLY A 489 -21.83 -15.64 -0.21
N GLU A 490 -20.94 -16.19 -1.03
CA GLU A 490 -20.90 -17.63 -1.38
C GLU A 490 -19.47 -18.17 -1.24
N GLY A 491 -18.99 -18.12 0.00
CA GLY A 491 -17.64 -18.45 0.39
C GLY A 491 -17.45 -19.86 0.88
N TYR A 492 -16.23 -20.36 0.71
CA TYR A 492 -15.83 -21.69 1.14
C TYR A 492 -14.43 -21.70 1.74
N ILE A 493 -14.21 -22.64 2.66
CA ILE A 493 -12.88 -22.94 3.21
C ILE A 493 -12.59 -24.44 3.10
N SER A 494 -11.31 -24.80 2.92
CA SER A 494 -10.86 -26.19 2.88
C SER A 494 -9.43 -26.36 3.40
N TYR A 495 -9.17 -27.45 4.11
CA TYR A 495 -7.82 -27.78 4.54
C TYR A 495 -6.92 -28.32 3.40
N ARG A 496 -7.50 -29.06 2.45
CA ARG A 496 -6.75 -29.77 1.38
C ARG A 496 -7.16 -29.39 -0.04
N GLY A 497 -8.07 -28.42 -0.18
CA GLY A 497 -8.64 -28.04 -1.47
C GLY A 497 -9.48 -29.14 -2.15
N SER A 498 -9.94 -30.14 -1.39
CA SER A 498 -10.69 -31.30 -1.90
C SER A 498 -12.05 -31.51 -1.22
N SER A 499 -12.25 -30.96 -0.02
CA SER A 499 -13.49 -31.02 0.74
C SER A 499 -13.75 -29.63 1.30
N TRP A 500 -14.86 -29.03 0.93
CA TRP A 500 -15.13 -27.63 1.13
C TRP A 500 -16.34 -27.44 2.04
N GLU A 501 -16.22 -26.47 2.92
CA GLU A 501 -17.24 -26.07 3.87
C GLU A 501 -17.71 -24.66 3.51
N ARG A 502 -19.03 -24.43 3.49
CA ARG A 502 -19.60 -23.10 3.19
C ARG A 502 -19.53 -22.22 4.44
N VAL A 503 -18.80 -21.11 4.37
CA VAL A 503 -18.44 -20.34 5.58
C VAL A 503 -19.62 -19.56 6.16
N GLU A 504 -20.55 -19.09 5.35
CA GLU A 504 -21.69 -18.31 5.84
C GLU A 504 -22.63 -19.16 6.71
N THR A 505 -22.81 -20.44 6.34
CA THR A 505 -23.73 -21.35 7.04
C THR A 505 -23.09 -22.11 8.19
N GLU A 506 -21.80 -22.45 8.06
CA GLU A 506 -21.11 -23.30 9.04
C GLU A 506 -20.24 -22.50 10.02
N GLN A 507 -19.76 -21.32 9.62
CA GLN A 507 -18.85 -20.47 10.41
C GLN A 507 -19.43 -19.08 10.72
N ASN A 508 -20.53 -18.66 10.07
CA ASN A 508 -21.18 -17.35 10.23
C ASN A 508 -20.23 -16.17 9.92
N CYS A 509 -19.49 -16.28 8.81
CA CYS A 509 -18.58 -15.27 8.30
C CYS A 509 -18.52 -15.28 6.78
N ASN A 510 -18.00 -14.21 6.18
CA ASN A 510 -17.56 -14.17 4.78
C ASN A 510 -16.03 -14.24 4.73
N VAL A 511 -15.47 -14.91 3.71
CA VAL A 511 -14.02 -14.83 3.45
C VAL A 511 -13.67 -13.53 2.75
N CYS A 512 -12.56 -12.90 3.18
CA CYS A 512 -12.06 -11.68 2.56
C CYS A 512 -11.30 -12.01 1.27
N LEU A 513 -12.04 -12.11 0.18
CA LEU A 513 -11.54 -12.42 -1.15
C LEU A 513 -12.29 -11.52 -2.14
N LYS A 514 -11.56 -10.90 -3.07
CA LYS A 514 -12.11 -10.02 -4.10
C LYS A 514 -11.65 -10.46 -5.47
N ALA A 515 -12.47 -10.20 -6.49
CA ALA A 515 -12.15 -10.43 -7.89
C ALA A 515 -12.35 -9.13 -8.69
N TYR A 516 -11.41 -8.82 -9.58
CA TYR A 516 -11.39 -7.58 -10.34
C TYR A 516 -11.44 -7.89 -11.84
N THR A 517 -12.36 -7.24 -12.55
CA THR A 517 -12.60 -7.52 -13.97
C THR A 517 -12.62 -6.25 -14.81
N ARG A 518 -12.34 -6.41 -16.10
CA ARG A 518 -12.52 -5.38 -17.13
C ARG A 518 -13.53 -5.85 -18.17
N ASN A 519 -14.38 -4.95 -18.64
CA ASN A 519 -15.29 -5.24 -19.72
C ASN A 519 -14.53 -5.54 -21.00
N VAL A 520 -14.96 -6.56 -21.72
CA VAL A 520 -14.44 -6.82 -23.07
C VAL A 520 -15.12 -5.85 -24.02
N ASP A 521 -14.39 -4.82 -24.45
CA ASP A 521 -14.86 -3.90 -25.49
C ASP A 521 -15.40 -4.69 -26.69
N SER A 522 -16.68 -4.48 -27.00
CA SER A 522 -17.40 -5.15 -28.10
C SER A 522 -17.11 -4.60 -29.49
#